data_AF-A0AAW4KVA6-F1
#
_entry.id   AF-A0AAW4KVA6-F1
#
_cell.length_a   1.000
_cell.length_b   1.000
_cell.length_c   1.000
_cell.angle_alpha   90.00
_cell.angle_beta   90.00
_cell.angle_gamma   90.00
#
_symmetry.space_group_name_H-M   'P 1'
#
loop_
_entity.id
_entity.type
_entity.pdbx_description
1 polymer ?
#
loop_
_entity_poly.entity_id
_entity_poly.type
_entity_poly.pdbx_seq_one_letter_code
_entity_poly.pdbx_strand_id
1 'polypeptide(L)'
;QQLPFVALDTEFMRVDTFYPIAGLIQIGDGVRAYLIDPLTIDNWQPLAALLENPAVIKVVHACSEDLEVLLRLTGSLPVPLFDTQ
;
A
#
# COMPACT_ATOMS: atom_id res chain seq x y z
N GLN A 1 -1.25 4.26 17.73
CA GLN A 1 -2.66 3.83 17.83
C GLN A 1 -2.77 2.47 17.17
N GLN A 2 -3.56 1.56 17.73
CA GLN A 2 -3.87 0.28 17.08
C GLN A 2 -5.20 0.46 16.36
N LEU A 3 -5.18 0.37 15.04
CA LEU A 3 -6.37 0.50 14.18
C LEU A 3 -6.82 -0.89 13.74
N PRO A 4 -8.13 -1.17 13.68
CA PRO A 4 -8.63 -2.48 13.24
C PRO A 4 -8.41 -2.70 11.73
N PHE A 5 -8.38 -1.63 10.94
CA PHE A 5 -8.13 -1.66 9.51
C PHE A 5 -7.52 -0.35 9.01
N VAL A 6 -6.98 -0.39 7.80
CA VAL A 6 -6.62 0.78 6.99
C VAL A 6 -7.10 0.55 5.56
N ALA A 7 -7.57 1.61 4.90
CA ALA A 7 -7.80 1.60 3.46
C ALA A 7 -6.49 1.95 2.73
N LEU A 8 -6.17 1.22 1.68
CA LEU A 8 -5.00 1.45 0.83
C LEU A 8 -5.41 1.62 -0.62
N ASP A 9 -4.65 2.43 -1.33
CA ASP A 9 -4.72 2.62 -2.78
C ASP A 9 -3.34 3.06 -3.28
N THR A 10 -3.02 2.80 -4.54
CA THR A 10 -1.76 3.24 -5.15
C THR A 10 -1.97 3.88 -6.51
N GLU A 11 -1.24 4.97 -6.77
CA GLU A 11 -1.12 5.56 -8.10
C GLU A 11 0.25 5.21 -8.66
N PHE A 12 0.31 4.75 -9.91
CA PHE A 12 1.56 4.36 -10.54
C PHE A 12 1.56 4.64 -12.04
N MET A 13 2.75 4.72 -12.62
CA MET A 13 2.95 4.84 -14.06
C MET A 13 3.57 3.56 -14.60
N ARG A 14 3.05 3.10 -15.75
CA ARG A 14 3.60 1.98 -16.52
C ARG A 14 3.77 2.44 -17.97
N VAL A 15 4.81 3.22 -18.22
CA VAL A 15 5.15 3.74 -19.55
C VAL A 15 6.56 3.28 -19.89
N ASP A 16 6.68 2.41 -20.88
CA ASP A 16 7.96 1.86 -21.37
C ASP A 16 8.85 1.22 -20.28
N THR A 17 8.26 0.82 -19.15
CA THR A 17 8.94 0.16 -18.04
C THR A 17 8.43 -1.26 -17.85
N PHE A 18 9.33 -2.17 -17.47
CA PHE A 18 8.95 -3.56 -17.16
C PHE A 18 8.14 -3.63 -15.85
N TYR A 19 8.54 -2.85 -14.83
CA TYR A 19 7.84 -2.75 -13.55
C TYR A 19 7.11 -1.40 -13.44
N PRO A 20 5.97 -1.34 -12.71
CA PRO A 20 5.30 -0.08 -12.43
C PRO A 20 6.18 0.80 -11.55
N ILE A 21 6.13 2.11 -11.81
CA ILE A 21 6.78 3.13 -10.98
C ILE A 21 5.70 3.75 -10.11
N ALA A 22 5.82 3.59 -8.78
CA ALA A 22 4.90 4.21 -7.84
C ALA A 22 4.99 5.74 -7.91
N GLY A 23 3.83 6.39 -8.00
CA GLY A 23 3.68 7.84 -7.97
C GLY A 23 3.07 8.35 -6.66
N LEU A 24 2.16 7.60 -6.06
CA LEU A 24 1.53 7.94 -4.78
C LEU A 24 1.06 6.68 -4.05
N ILE A 25 1.13 6.68 -2.73
CA ILE A 25 0.41 5.70 -1.89
C ILE A 25 -0.58 6.47 -1.03
N GLN A 26 -1.86 6.09 -1.09
CA GLN A 26 -2.89 6.66 -0.23
C GLN A 26 -3.20 5.69 0.92
N ILE A 27 -3.29 6.22 2.14
CA ILE A 27 -3.71 5.45 3.33
C ILE A 27 -4.86 6.19 4.03
N GLY A 28 -5.94 5.48 4.34
CA GLY A 28 -7.05 5.99 5.15
C GLY A 28 -7.19 5.23 6.47
N ASP A 29 -7.27 5.95 7.59
CA ASP A 29 -7.53 5.35 8.92
C ASP A 29 -9.00 5.43 9.37
N GLY A 30 -9.89 5.89 8.48
CA GLY A 30 -11.30 6.16 8.76
C GLY A 30 -11.60 7.56 9.31
N VAL A 31 -10.57 8.34 9.67
CA VAL A 31 -10.70 9.73 10.14
C VAL A 31 -9.87 10.69 9.27
N ARG A 32 -8.68 10.25 8.84
CA ARG A 32 -7.70 11.02 8.07
C ARG A 32 -7.27 10.25 6.84
N ALA A 33 -6.89 11.01 5.83
CA ALA A 33 -6.19 10.51 4.65
C ALA A 33 -4.73 10.96 4.72
N TYR A 34 -3.84 10.03 4.41
CA TYR A 34 -2.40 10.24 4.32
C TYR A 34 -2.00 9.98 2.87
N LEU A 35 -1.22 10.91 2.31
CA LEU A 35 -0.69 10.82 0.96
C LEU A 35 0.83 10.72 1.08
N ILE A 36 1.38 9.59 0.65
CA ILE A 36 2.79 9.26 0.80
C ILE A 36 3.44 9.37 -0.57
N ASP A 37 4.34 10.34 -0.72
CA ASP A 37 5.19 10.50 -1.91
C ASP A 37 6.34 9.47 -1.85
N PRO A 38 6.34 8.44 -2.71
CA PRO A 38 7.34 7.38 -2.68
C PRO A 38 8.72 7.83 -3.14
N LEU A 39 8.85 8.96 -3.85
CA LEU A 39 10.11 9.41 -4.43
C LEU A 39 11.12 9.94 -3.39
N THR A 40 10.66 10.18 -2.17
CA THR A 40 11.46 10.75 -1.08
C THR A 40 11.79 9.72 0.02
N ILE A 41 11.42 8.46 -0.19
CA ILE A 41 11.49 7.40 0.83
C ILE A 41 12.46 6.31 0.40
N ASP A 42 13.55 6.19 1.15
CA ASP A 42 14.54 5.12 0.96
C ASP A 42 14.27 3.88 1.83
N ASN A 43 13.50 4.03 2.91
CA ASN A 43 13.22 2.96 3.86
C ASN A 43 11.73 2.68 4.00
N TRP A 44 11.31 1.55 3.42
CA TRP A 44 9.92 1.10 3.41
C TRP A 44 9.56 0.15 4.56
N GLN A 45 10.51 -0.18 5.45
CA GLN A 45 10.27 -1.12 6.54
C GLN A 45 9.06 -0.77 7.43
N PRO A 46 8.75 0.50 7.74
CA PRO A 46 7.56 0.83 8.52
C PRO A 46 6.25 0.48 7.79
N LEU A 47 6.19 0.70 6.47
CA LEU A 47 5.03 0.34 5.68
C LEU A 47 4.94 -1.20 5.55
N ALA A 48 6.06 -1.88 5.29
CA ALA A 48 6.13 -3.34 5.25
C ALA A 48 5.57 -3.96 6.55
N ALA A 49 5.99 -3.43 7.71
CA ALA A 49 5.50 -3.89 9.01
C ALA A 49 3.98 -3.68 9.18
N LEU A 50 3.41 -2.60 8.64
CA LEU A 50 1.95 -2.38 8.61
C LEU A 50 1.25 -3.38 7.69
N LEU A 51 1.80 -3.62 6.49
CA LEU A 51 1.28 -4.59 5.53
C LEU A 51 1.26 -6.00 6.13
N GLU A 52 2.29 -6.37 6.89
CA GLU A 52 2.41 -7.69 7.52
C GLU A 52 1.66 -7.82 8.85
N ASN A 53 1.19 -6.71 9.43
CA ASN A 53 0.58 -6.74 10.76
C ASN A 53 -0.77 -7.49 10.74
N PRO A 54 -0.87 -8.66 11.40
CA PRO A 54 -2.08 -9.46 11.36
C PRO A 54 -3.26 -8.84 12.12
N ALA A 55 -3.00 -7.86 12.98
CA ALA A 55 -4.01 -7.17 13.77
C ALA A 55 -4.69 -6.02 13.00
N VAL A 56 -4.23 -5.69 11.79
CA VAL A 56 -4.76 -4.60 10.97
C VAL A 56 -5.17 -5.16 9.61
N ILE A 57 -6.45 -5.04 9.25
CA ILE A 57 -6.93 -5.42 7.92
C ILE A 57 -6.53 -4.34 6.92
N LYS A 58 -5.91 -4.75 5.80
CA LYS A 58 -5.65 -3.84 4.68
C LYS A 58 -6.80 -3.98 3.69
N VAL A 59 -7.63 -2.94 3.64
CA VAL A 59 -8.79 -2.85 2.76
C VAL A 59 -8.36 -2.18 1.46
N VAL A 60 -8.63 -2.80 0.33
CA VAL A 60 -8.23 -2.32 -1.00
C VAL A 60 -9.39 -2.59 -1.97
N HIS A 61 -9.41 -1.95 -3.14
CA HIS A 61 -10.43 -2.20 -4.16
C HIS A 61 -9.77 -2.60 -5.47
N ALA A 62 -10.12 -3.77 -6.01
CA ALA A 62 -9.60 -4.26 -7.29
C ALA A 62 -8.06 -4.34 -7.34
N CYS A 63 -7.46 -4.90 -6.27
CA CYS A 63 -6.07 -4.61 -5.89
C CYS A 63 -4.97 -5.32 -6.68
N SER A 64 -5.29 -5.92 -7.84
CA SER A 64 -4.35 -6.81 -8.53
C SER A 64 -3.04 -6.11 -8.90
N GLU A 65 -3.10 -4.85 -9.35
CA GLU A 65 -1.91 -4.06 -9.69
C GLU A 65 -1.27 -3.42 -8.45
N ASP A 66 -2.05 -3.01 -7.45
CA ASP A 66 -1.54 -2.47 -6.19
C ASP A 66 -0.63 -3.46 -5.45
N LEU A 67 -0.98 -4.75 -5.46
CA LEU A 67 -0.15 -5.79 -4.85
C LEU A 67 1.23 -5.88 -5.50
N GLU A 68 1.33 -5.67 -6.82
CA GLU A 68 2.63 -5.62 -7.51
C GLU A 68 3.43 -4.39 -7.06
N VAL A 69 2.80 -3.21 -7.01
CA VAL A 69 3.44 -1.97 -6.56
C VAL A 69 3.95 -2.09 -5.12
N LEU A 70 3.11 -2.56 -4.20
CA LEU A 70 3.45 -2.73 -2.79
C LEU A 70 4.56 -3.76 -2.58
N LEU A 71 4.52 -4.90 -3.29
CA LEU A 71 5.58 -5.91 -3.23
C LEU A 71 6.91 -5.35 -3.72
N ARG A 72 6.91 -4.55 -4.79
CA ARG A 72 8.13 -3.96 -5.34
C ARG A 72 8.72 -2.88 -4.44
N LEU A 73 7.89 -2.07 -3.80
CA LEU A 73 8.35 -1.02 -2.87
C LEU A 73 8.82 -1.59 -1.53
N THR A 74 8.06 -2.53 -0.97
CA THR A 74 8.22 -2.94 0.43
C THR A 74 8.85 -4.31 0.60
N GLY A 75 8.84 -5.15 -0.44
CA GLY A 75 9.19 -6.58 -0.34
C GLY A 75 8.09 -7.43 0.31
N SER A 76 6.96 -6.83 0.67
CA SER A 76 5.90 -7.47 1.45
C SER A 76 4.54 -7.31 0.78
N LEU A 77 3.64 -8.26 1.07
CA LEU A 77 2.24 -8.19 0.66
C LEU A 77 1.34 -7.96 1.88
N PRO A 78 0.18 -7.32 1.73
CA PRO A 78 -0.74 -7.09 2.82
C PRO A 78 -1.33 -8.41 3.34
N VAL A 79 -1.24 -8.64 4.65
CA VAL A 79 -1.87 -9.77 5.36
C VAL A 79 -2.38 -9.31 6.74
N PRO A 80 -3.67 -9.45 7.08
CA PRO A 80 -4.77 -9.86 6.21
C PRO A 80 -5.16 -8.76 5.21
N LEU A 81 -5.56 -9.20 4.02
CA LEU A 81 -6.08 -8.36 2.92
C LEU A 81 -7.59 -8.57 2.80
N PHE A 82 -8.32 -7.49 2.59
CA PHE A 82 -9.73 -7.52 2.21
C PHE A 82 -9.91 -6.71 0.92
N ASP A 83 -10.16 -7.40 -0.19
CA ASP A 83 -10.55 -6.76 -1.45
C ASP A 83 -12.07 -6.54 -1.47
N THR A 84 -12.49 -5.35 -1.86
CA THR A 84 -13.89 -4.92 -1.88
C THR A 84 -14.59 -5.12 -3.23
N GLN A 85 -13.86 -5.50 -4.30
CA GLN A 85 -14.44 -5.83 -5.61
C GLN A 85 -15.37 -7.05 -5.52
#